data_AF-A0A523RAA0-F1
#
_entry.id   AF-A0A523RAA0-F1
#
_cell.length_a   1.000
_cell.length_b   1.000
_cell.length_c   1.000
_cell.angle_alpha   90.00
_cell.angle_beta   90.00
_cell.angle_gamma   90.00
#
_symmetry.space_group_name_H-M   'P 1'
#
loop_
_entity.id
_entity.type
_entity.pdbx_description
1 polymer ?
#
loop_
_entity_poly.entity_id
_entity_poly.type
_entity_poly.pdbx_seq_one_letter_code
_entity_poly.pdbx_strand_id
1 'polypeptide(L)'
;MSRSLKKGPYIDERLVEKLKKLGPHTKEVIKTWSRSSTISPEMVGFTIGVHNGKEHIPVLITEAMVGHKLGEFSPTRKFVRHGGRMAKEEEMAETQVRPPGAIVEEGAEKEASPAPAGETAPAGDEKKPEEGK
;
A
#
# COMPACT_ATOMS: atom_id res chain seq x y z
N MET A 1 -22.06 0.80 -9.09
CA MET A 1 -22.70 1.68 -10.10
C MET A 1 -22.05 3.04 -10.07
N SER A 2 -21.55 3.49 -11.21
CA SER A 2 -20.94 4.81 -11.39
C SER A 2 -22.01 5.90 -11.49
N ARG A 3 -21.68 7.13 -11.07
CA ARG A 3 -22.54 8.30 -11.30
C ARG A 3 -22.45 8.69 -12.78
N SER A 4 -23.47 9.39 -13.28
CA SER A 4 -23.42 9.98 -14.62
C SER A 4 -22.21 10.90 -14.79
N LEU A 5 -21.51 10.79 -15.93
CA LEU A 5 -20.28 11.54 -16.24
C LEU A 5 -20.44 13.05 -16.06
N LYS A 6 -21.62 13.61 -16.40
CA LYS A 6 -21.90 15.05 -16.26
C LYS A 6 -21.82 15.58 -14.81
N LYS A 7 -21.99 14.71 -13.81
CA LYS A 7 -22.07 15.10 -12.38
C LYS A 7 -20.73 14.99 -11.63
N GLY A 8 -19.70 14.42 -12.26
CA GLY A 8 -18.39 14.20 -11.64
C GLY A 8 -18.38 13.18 -10.48
N PRO A 9 -17.17 12.83 -10.00
CA PRO A 9 -16.99 12.01 -8.82
C PRO A 9 -17.59 12.70 -7.60
N TYR A 10 -18.22 11.93 -6.72
CA TYR A 10 -18.73 12.45 -5.45
C TYR A 10 -17.66 12.31 -4.37
N ILE A 11 -17.39 13.38 -3.64
CA ILE A 11 -16.54 13.39 -2.46
C ILE A 11 -17.25 14.21 -1.38
N ASP A 12 -17.29 13.70 -0.16
CA ASP A 12 -17.85 14.42 0.99
C ASP A 12 -16.98 15.61 1.38
N GLU A 13 -17.59 16.78 1.56
CA GLU A 13 -16.92 18.04 1.88
C GLU A 13 -16.12 17.93 3.19
N ARG A 14 -16.69 17.26 4.18
CA ARG A 14 -16.02 17.02 5.48
C ARG A 14 -14.76 16.17 5.35
N LEU A 15 -14.73 15.26 4.37
CA LEU A 15 -13.55 14.46 4.10
C LEU A 15 -12.45 15.31 3.45
N VAL A 16 -12.83 16.15 2.48
CA VAL A 16 -11.92 17.09 1.81
C VAL A 16 -11.33 18.09 2.80
N GLU A 17 -12.13 18.66 3.69
CA GLU A 17 -11.66 19.58 4.72
C GLU A 17 -10.64 18.94 5.66
N LYS A 18 -10.85 17.69 6.06
CA LYS A 18 -9.89 16.94 6.88
C LYS A 18 -8.60 16.70 6.10
N LEU A 19 -8.70 16.24 4.86
CA LEU A 19 -7.54 16.01 4.00
C LEU A 19 -6.71 17.29 3.77
N LYS A 20 -7.35 18.44 3.60
CA LYS A 20 -6.66 19.73 3.45
C LYS A 20 -5.94 20.19 4.72
N LYS A 21 -6.46 19.84 5.89
CA LYS A 21 -5.85 20.20 7.18
C LYS A 21 -4.63 19.34 7.50
N LEU A 22 -4.63 18.09 7.04
CA LEU A 22 -3.51 17.20 7.18
C LEU A 22 -2.50 17.43 6.05
N GLY A 23 -1.22 17.56 6.39
CA GLY A 23 -0.16 17.60 5.40
C GLY A 23 -0.01 16.26 4.66
N PRO A 24 0.61 16.26 3.46
CA PRO A 24 1.02 15.02 2.82
C PRO A 24 1.97 14.26 3.77
N HIS A 25 1.73 12.96 3.94
CA HIS A 25 2.53 12.02 4.75
C HIS A 25 2.29 11.99 6.26
N THR A 26 1.21 12.60 6.76
CA THR A 26 0.81 12.37 8.15
C THR A 26 0.22 10.96 8.33
N LYS A 27 0.73 10.21 9.31
CA LYS A 27 0.25 8.84 9.65
C LYS A 27 -1.09 8.81 10.39
N GLU A 28 -1.83 9.90 10.38
CA GLU A 28 -3.09 10.02 11.10
C GLU A 28 -4.21 9.31 10.34
N VAL A 29 -5.03 8.55 11.08
CA VAL A 29 -6.17 7.83 10.52
C VAL A 29 -7.37 8.76 10.45
N ILE A 30 -7.77 9.13 9.23
CA ILE A 30 -8.94 9.97 8.99
C ILE A 30 -10.20 9.11 9.06
N LYS A 31 -11.02 9.28 10.10
CA LYS A 31 -12.30 8.57 10.24
C LYS A 31 -13.37 9.17 9.33
N THR A 32 -14.05 8.31 8.58
CA THR A 32 -15.16 8.67 7.70
C THR A 32 -16.32 7.68 7.78
N TRP A 33 -17.53 8.24 7.74
CA TRP A 33 -18.78 7.51 7.51
C TRP A 33 -19.23 7.56 6.04
N SER A 34 -18.59 8.42 5.23
CA SER A 34 -18.96 8.61 3.83
C SER A 34 -18.38 7.51 2.95
N ARG A 35 -19.06 6.36 2.95
CA ARG A 35 -18.70 5.20 2.11
C ARG A 35 -18.98 5.41 0.62
N SER A 36 -19.81 6.40 0.28
CA SER A 36 -20.19 6.73 -1.10
C SER A 36 -19.16 7.59 -1.83
N SER A 37 -18.21 8.17 -1.08
CA SER A 37 -17.13 9.01 -1.61
C SER A 37 -16.20 8.20 -2.52
N THR A 38 -15.80 8.85 -3.60
CA THR A 38 -14.89 8.31 -4.63
C THR A 38 -13.48 8.69 -4.24
N ILE A 39 -12.54 7.76 -4.40
CA ILE A 39 -11.13 8.01 -4.11
C ILE A 39 -10.56 8.94 -5.19
N SER A 40 -10.13 10.12 -4.75
CA SER A 40 -9.42 11.11 -5.58
C SER A 40 -7.91 10.85 -5.53
N PRO A 41 -7.14 11.18 -6.59
CA PRO A 41 -5.68 11.10 -6.56
C PRO A 41 -5.03 11.82 -5.36
N GLU A 42 -5.64 12.90 -4.87
CA GLU A 42 -5.17 13.65 -3.70
C GLU A 42 -5.20 12.85 -2.39
N MET A 43 -5.94 11.74 -2.35
CA MET A 43 -6.07 10.88 -1.17
C MET A 43 -4.99 9.79 -1.10
N VAL A 44 -4.16 9.64 -2.13
CA VAL A 44 -3.12 8.62 -2.19
C VAL A 44 -2.08 8.86 -1.09
N GLY A 45 -1.72 7.80 -0.36
CA GLY A 45 -0.80 7.87 0.77
C GLY A 45 -1.44 8.23 2.12
N PHE A 46 -2.74 8.55 2.15
CA PHE A 46 -3.47 8.71 3.41
C PHE A 46 -4.08 7.39 3.90
N THR A 47 -4.17 7.25 5.23
CA THR A 47 -4.91 6.14 5.84
C THR A 47 -6.31 6.62 6.22
N ILE A 48 -7.32 6.05 5.58
CA ILE A 48 -8.73 6.39 5.82
C ILE A 48 -9.41 5.27 6.59
N GLY A 49 -9.94 5.60 7.77
CA GLY A 49 -10.78 4.71 8.56
C GLY A 49 -12.20 4.72 8.00
N VAL A 50 -12.59 3.70 7.24
CA VAL A 50 -13.93 3.59 6.64
C VAL A 50 -14.86 2.80 7.56
N HIS A 51 -15.96 3.44 7.97
CA HIS A 51 -16.97 2.80 8.84
C HIS A 51 -17.70 1.64 8.14
N ASN A 52 -17.71 0.45 8.74
CA ASN A 52 -18.41 -0.73 8.21
C ASN A 52 -19.80 -0.98 8.83
N GLY A 53 -20.23 -0.15 9.78
CA GLY A 53 -21.46 -0.33 10.56
C GLY A 53 -21.21 -0.65 12.03
N LYS A 54 -19.99 -1.08 12.39
CA LYS A 54 -19.58 -1.37 13.77
C LYS A 54 -18.30 -0.62 14.13
N GLU A 55 -17.31 -0.70 13.26
CA GLU A 55 -15.97 -0.18 13.49
C GLU A 55 -15.47 0.56 12.24
N HIS A 56 -14.40 1.33 12.41
CA HIS A 56 -13.70 1.98 11.30
C HIS A 56 -12.50 1.13 10.91
N ILE A 57 -12.54 0.58 9.70
CA ILE A 57 -11.44 -0.22 9.16
C ILE A 57 -10.40 0.74 8.55
N PRO A 58 -9.15 0.76 9.03
CA PRO A 58 -8.10 1.60 8.44
C PRO A 58 -7.69 1.01 7.09
N VAL A 59 -7.84 1.80 6.04
CA VAL A 59 -7.44 1.46 4.67
C VAL A 59 -6.38 2.46 4.22
N LEU A 60 -5.19 1.95 3.89
CA LEU A 60 -4.14 2.75 3.24
C LEU A 60 -4.46 2.86 1.75
N ILE A 61 -4.58 4.08 1.24
CA ILE A 61 -4.99 4.31 -0.16
C ILE A 61 -3.76 4.25 -1.08
N THR A 62 -3.81 3.34 -2.05
CA THR A 62 -2.84 3.22 -3.13
C THR A 62 -3.39 3.77 -4.44
N GLU A 63 -2.54 4.07 -5.41
CA GLU A 63 -2.94 4.61 -6.73
C GLU A 63 -3.93 3.71 -7.49
N ALA A 64 -3.79 2.39 -7.37
CA ALA A 64 -4.70 1.43 -7.99
C ALA A 64 -6.16 1.51 -7.47
N MET A 65 -6.39 2.20 -6.35
CA MET A 65 -7.72 2.37 -5.76
C MET A 65 -8.44 3.64 -6.27
N VAL A 66 -7.76 4.49 -7.05
CA VAL A 66 -8.36 5.73 -7.58
C VAL A 66 -9.54 5.39 -8.49
N GLY A 67 -10.64 6.12 -8.33
CA GLY A 67 -11.89 5.88 -9.07
C GLY A 67 -12.85 4.88 -8.43
N HIS A 68 -12.39 4.09 -7.46
CA HIS A 68 -13.24 3.23 -6.65
C HIS A 68 -13.93 3.99 -5.51
N LYS A 69 -14.95 3.38 -4.90
CA LYS A 69 -15.59 3.93 -3.70
C LYS A 69 -14.92 3.42 -2.43
N LEU A 70 -14.82 4.29 -1.43
CA LEU A 70 -14.29 3.91 -0.10
C LEU A 70 -15.05 2.72 0.51
N GLY A 71 -16.35 2.60 0.25
CA GLY A 71 -17.17 1.51 0.75
C GLY A 71 -16.79 0.12 0.22
N GLU A 72 -16.09 0.03 -0.91
CA GLU A 72 -15.66 -1.25 -1.52
C GLU A 72 -14.55 -1.93 -0.69
N PHE A 73 -13.74 -1.13 -0.01
CA PHE A 73 -12.63 -1.61 0.82
C PHE A 73 -13.04 -1.90 2.28
N SER A 74 -14.33 -1.79 2.60
CA SER A 74 -14.86 -1.96 3.96
C SER A 74 -16.06 -2.92 3.95
N PRO A 75 -15.82 -4.24 4.16
CA PRO A 75 -16.88 -5.24 4.14
C PRO A 75 -17.82 -5.08 5.35
N THR A 76 -19.14 -5.11 5.10
CA THR A 76 -20.17 -4.86 6.13
C THR A 76 -20.76 -6.11 6.75
N ARG A 77 -20.72 -7.23 6.03
CA ARG A 77 -21.26 -8.51 6.49
C ARG A 77 -20.13 -9.51 6.56
N LYS A 78 -20.07 -10.26 7.65
CA LYS A 78 -19.24 -11.47 7.72
C LYS A 78 -19.89 -12.50 6.82
N PHE A 79 -19.20 -12.87 5.74
CA PHE A 79 -19.66 -13.97 4.91
C PHE A 79 -19.49 -15.27 5.71
N VAL A 80 -20.60 -15.94 5.98
CA VAL A 80 -20.60 -17.26 6.60
C VAL A 80 -20.89 -18.26 5.50
N ARG A 81 -19.91 -19.07 5.11
CA ARG A 81 -20.14 -20.17 4.18
C ARG A 81 -21.04 -21.21 4.84
N HIS A 82 -22.03 -21.69 4.12
CA HIS A 82 -22.78 -22.90 4.49
C HIS A 82 -21.93 -24.13 4.10
N GLY A 83 -20.84 -24.36 4.83
CA GLY A 83 -20.02 -25.57 4.73
C GLY A 83 -20.00 -26.24 6.10
N GLY A 84 -20.26 -27.55 6.14
CA GLY A 84 -20.11 -28.33 7.37
C GLY A 84 -18.70 -28.21 7.95
N ARG A 85 -18.52 -28.61 9.22
CA ARG A 85 -17.26 -28.46 9.98
C ARG A 85 -16.00 -28.88 9.21
N MET A 86 -16.10 -29.88 8.32
CA MET A 86 -14.99 -30.41 7.53
C MET A 86 -14.36 -29.38 6.58
N ALA A 87 -15.15 -28.58 5.86
CA ALA A 87 -14.62 -27.56 4.94
C ALA A 87 -13.89 -26.42 5.68
N LYS A 88 -14.25 -26.17 6.95
CA LYS A 88 -13.59 -25.19 7.81
C LYS A 88 -12.27 -25.73 8.37
N GLU A 89 -12.19 -27.03 8.64
CA GLU A 89 -11.00 -27.70 9.14
C GLU A 89 -9.94 -27.87 8.03
N GLU A 90 -10.35 -28.16 6.80
CA GLU A 90 -9.47 -28.27 5.62
C GLU A 90 -8.81 -26.92 5.25
N GLU A 91 -9.56 -25.81 5.21
CA GLU A 91 -9.00 -24.47 4.95
C GLU A 91 -8.07 -23.99 6.08
N MET A 92 -8.34 -24.39 7.33
CA MET A 92 -7.47 -24.08 8.47
C MET A 92 -6.18 -24.88 8.44
N ALA A 93 -6.22 -26.14 7.97
CA ALA A 93 -5.03 -26.94 7.74
C ALA A 93 -4.19 -26.36 6.59
N GLU A 94 -4.82 -25.93 5.49
CA GLU A 94 -4.12 -25.34 4.34
C GLU A 94 -3.48 -23.99 4.67
N THR A 95 -4.12 -23.17 5.51
CA THR A 95 -3.56 -21.90 6.00
C THR A 95 -2.37 -22.10 6.96
N GLN A 96 -2.27 -23.26 7.63
CA GLN A 96 -1.14 -23.59 8.49
C GLN A 96 0.08 -24.12 7.71
N VAL A 97 -0.12 -24.69 6.52
CA VAL A 97 0.96 -25.26 5.68
C VAL A 97 1.75 -24.20 4.92
N ARG A 98 1.21 -22.99 4.73
CA ARG A 98 1.98 -21.82 4.24
C ARG A 98 2.05 -20.74 5.32
N PRO A 99 3.17 -20.63 6.06
CA PRO A 99 3.34 -19.53 6.98
C PRO A 99 3.36 -18.19 6.22
N PRO A 100 2.67 -17.13 6.69
CA PRO A 100 2.69 -15.80 6.09
C PRO A 100 3.98 -15.07 6.50
N GLY A 101 5.12 -15.60 6.04
CA GLY A 101 6.44 -15.11 6.44
C GLY A 101 7.62 -15.60 5.59
N ALA A 102 7.38 -16.20 4.42
CA ALA A 102 8.44 -16.44 3.44
C ALA A 102 8.53 -15.25 2.48
N ILE A 103 9.20 -14.20 2.92
CA ILE A 103 10.01 -13.39 2.01
C ILE A 103 11.04 -14.34 1.40
N VAL A 104 10.89 -14.60 0.11
CA VAL A 104 11.90 -15.25 -0.70
C VAL A 104 13.06 -14.26 -0.84
N GLU A 105 14.06 -14.40 0.01
CA GLU A 105 15.45 -14.09 -0.33
C GLU A 105 16.15 -15.38 -0.81
N GLU A 106 17.22 -15.18 -1.57
CA GLU A 106 17.99 -16.10 -2.43
C GLU A 106 17.35 -16.37 -3.81
N GLY A 107 17.90 -15.94 -4.96
CA GLY A 107 19.26 -15.53 -5.30
C GLY A 107 19.95 -16.59 -6.16
N ALA A 108 20.72 -16.12 -7.16
CA ALA A 108 21.70 -16.85 -8.01
C ALA A 108 21.15 -17.30 -9.40
N GLU A 109 21.82 -17.12 -10.55
CA GLU A 109 23.24 -16.98 -10.86
C GLU A 109 23.56 -16.14 -12.14
N LYS A 110 24.84 -15.75 -12.21
CA LYS A 110 25.65 -15.15 -13.27
C LYS A 110 25.29 -15.44 -14.73
N GLU A 111 25.51 -14.43 -15.59
CA GLU A 111 26.27 -14.60 -16.84
C GLU A 111 27.00 -13.29 -17.21
N ALA A 112 28.25 -13.45 -17.67
CA ALA A 112 29.16 -12.37 -18.02
C ALA A 112 29.20 -12.09 -19.53
N SER A 113 29.69 -10.88 -19.86
CA SER A 113 30.46 -10.47 -21.08
C SER A 113 29.71 -9.64 -22.14
N PRO A 114 30.37 -8.76 -22.94
CA PRO A 114 31.65 -8.04 -22.80
C PRO A 114 31.52 -6.49 -22.94
N ALA A 115 32.65 -5.78 -22.81
CA ALA A 115 32.87 -4.32 -22.94
C ALA A 115 32.46 -3.69 -24.31
N PRO A 116 32.47 -2.34 -24.47
CA PRO A 116 33.71 -1.62 -24.80
C PRO A 116 33.85 -0.15 -24.32
N ALA A 117 35.12 0.31 -24.32
CA ALA A 117 35.63 1.70 -24.44
C ALA A 117 35.22 2.72 -23.35
N GLY A 118 36.09 3.54 -22.76
CA GLY A 118 37.41 4.04 -23.10
C GLY A 118 37.51 5.46 -22.51
N GLU A 119 38.73 5.96 -22.31
CA GLU A 119 39.09 7.36 -21.96
C GLU A 119 39.12 7.71 -20.44
N THR A 120 40.11 8.36 -19.81
CA THR A 120 41.56 8.59 -19.97
C THR A 120 42.05 9.23 -18.65
N ALA A 121 42.98 8.58 -17.93
CA ALA A 121 44.14 9.10 -17.15
C ALA A 121 44.02 10.36 -16.21
N PRO A 122 45.11 10.80 -15.53
CA PRO A 122 45.61 10.25 -14.25
C PRO A 122 45.96 11.34 -13.21
N ALA A 123 46.46 10.92 -12.03
CA ALA A 123 47.51 11.55 -11.20
C ALA A 123 47.17 11.67 -9.70
N GLY A 124 48.07 11.16 -8.86
CA GLY A 124 48.08 11.45 -7.42
C GLY A 124 48.67 10.32 -6.57
N ASP A 125 49.93 9.99 -6.83
CA ASP A 125 50.74 9.01 -6.11
C ASP A 125 51.32 9.60 -4.80
N GLU A 126 51.60 8.71 -3.84
CA GLU A 126 52.60 8.82 -2.76
C GLU A 126 52.44 9.84 -1.61
N LYS A 127 52.14 9.36 -0.38
CA LYS A 127 53.13 8.91 0.64
C LYS A 127 52.51 8.72 2.05
N LYS A 128 52.84 7.58 2.66
CA LYS A 128 52.69 7.18 4.08
C LYS A 128 53.95 7.67 4.90
N PRO A 129 54.18 7.33 6.19
CA PRO A 129 53.49 7.52 7.49
C PRO A 129 54.31 8.37 8.54
N GLU A 130 53.73 8.50 9.75
CA GLU A 130 54.36 8.42 11.10
C GLU A 130 55.08 9.61 11.82
N GLU A 131 54.85 9.59 13.15
CA GLU A 131 55.58 10.16 14.30
C GLU A 131 55.46 11.66 14.72
N GLY A 132 54.80 11.86 15.88
CA GLY A 132 55.42 12.43 17.08
C GLY A 132 55.50 13.95 17.24
N LYS A 133 54.59 14.53 18.05
CA LYS A 133 54.90 15.13 19.36
C LYS A 133 53.62 15.46 20.12
#